data_AF-A0A7J9LNZ9-F1
#
_entry.id   AF-A0A7J9LNZ9-F1
#
_cell.length_a   1.000
_cell.length_b   1.000
_cell.length_c   1.000
_cell.angle_alpha   90.00
_cell.angle_beta   90.00
_cell.angle_gamma   90.00
#
_symmetry.space_group_name_H-M   'P 1'
#
loop_
_entity.id
_entity.type
_entity.pdbx_description
1 polymer ?
#
loop_
_entity_poly.entity_id
_entity_poly.type
_entity_poly.pdbx_seq_one_letter_code
_entity_poly.pdbx_strand_id
1 'polypeptide(L)' 'VLENNRLSGTLPAALGNLPKIERLHLSSNNFTGEIPEMFANLTSLKE' A
#
# COMPACT_ATOMS: atom_id res chain seq x y z
N VAL A 1 0.19 -7.88 -5.43
CA VAL A 1 -1.21 -7.91 -5.90
C VAL A 1 -2.04 -8.52 -4.79
N LEU A 2 -2.88 -7.71 -4.13
CA LEU A 2 -3.81 -8.15 -3.09
C LEU A 2 -5.23 -7.64 -3.37
N GLU A 3 -5.50 -7.25 -4.62
CA GLU A 3 -6.81 -6.75 -5.05
C GLU A 3 -7.92 -7.80 -4.90
N ASN A 4 -9.15 -7.33 -4.69
CA ASN A 4 -10.36 -8.17 -4.59
C ASN A 4 -10.33 -9.18 -3.44
N ASN A 5 -9.95 -8.72 -2.25
CA ASN A 5 -9.97 -9.51 -1.03
C ASN A 5 -10.85 -8.85 0.04
N ARG A 6 -10.95 -9.52 1.20
CA ARG A 6 -11.64 -8.99 2.39
C ARG A 6 -10.65 -8.54 3.46
N LEU A 7 -9.45 -8.11 3.06
CA LEU A 7 -8.45 -7.63 4.01
C LEU A 7 -8.94 -6.33 4.64
N SER A 8 -8.66 -6.15 5.93
CA SER A 8 -9.15 -5.01 6.71
C SER A 8 -8.10 -4.51 7.69
N GLY A 9 -8.32 -3.32 8.24
CA GLY A 9 -7.38 -2.64 9.14
C GLY A 9 -6.56 -1.57 8.41
N THR A 10 -5.52 -1.06 9.06
CA THR A 10 -4.69 0.01 8.51
C THR A 10 -3.56 -0.53 7.64
N LEU A 11 -3.07 0.30 6.71
CA LEU A 11 -1.89 -0.04 5.92
C LEU A 11 -0.64 0.01 6.81
N PRO A 12 0.19 -1.04 6.82
CA PRO A 12 1.40 -1.05 7.63
C PRO A 12 2.46 -0.10 7.05
N ALA A 13 3.03 0.76 7.89
CA ALA A 13 4.10 1.70 7.50
C ALA A 13 5.33 1.00 6.90
N ALA A 14 5.56 -0.28 7.27
CA ALA A 14 6.63 -1.11 6.74
C ALA A 14 6.57 -1.30 5.21
N LEU A 15 5.40 -1.12 4.57
CA LEU A 15 5.30 -1.14 3.11
C LEU A 15 6.15 -0.02 2.48
N GLY A 16 6.35 1.11 3.16
CA GLY A 16 7.24 2.19 2.74
C GLY A 16 8.72 1.82 2.66
N ASN A 17 9.13 0.65 3.19
CA ASN A 17 10.51 0.16 3.10
C ASN A 17 10.81 -0.58 1.79
N LEU A 18 9.95 -0.44 0.78
CA LEU A 18 10.07 -1.10 -0.52
C LEU A 18 10.29 -0.05 -1.64
N PRO A 19 11.42 0.68 -1.67
CA PRO A 19 11.62 1.80 -2.58
C PRO A 19 11.62 1.42 -4.07
N LYS A 20 11.82 0.13 -4.37
CA LYS A 20 11.82 -0.44 -5.73
C LYS A 20 10.45 -0.99 -6.15
N ILE A 21 9.41 -0.88 -5.32
CA ILE A 21 8.08 -1.36 -5.70
C ILE A 21 7.54 -0.47 -6.83
N GLU A 22 7.13 -1.09 -7.93
CA GLU A 22 6.60 -0.35 -9.08
C GLU A 22 5.08 -0.31 -9.11
N ARG A 23 4.42 -1.34 -8.54
CA ARG A 23 2.97 -1.47 -8.54
C ARG A 23 2.48 -2.00 -7.21
N LEU A 24 1.49 -1.33 -6.63
CA LEU A 24 0.87 -1.70 -5.37
C LEU A 24 -0.66 -1.77 -5.53
N HIS A 25 -1.15 -2.96 -5.83
CA HIS A 25 -2.57 -3.22 -6.07
C HIS A 25 -3.24 -3.66 -4.76
N LEU A 26 -4.00 -2.74 -4.15
CA LEU A 26 -4.73 -2.93 -2.89
C LEU A 26 -6.24 -2.66 -3.03
N SER A 27 -6.71 -2.34 -4.24
CA SER A 27 -8.11 -2.03 -4.54
C SER A 27 -9.05 -3.17 -4.15
N SER A 28 -10.33 -2.84 -3.95
CA SER A 28 -11.36 -3.81 -3.57
C SER A 28 -10.98 -4.62 -2.31
N ASN A 29 -10.64 -3.90 -1.25
CA ASN A 29 -10.44 -4.40 0.12
C ASN A 29 -11.15 -3.47 1.11
N ASN A 30 -11.14 -3.85 2.39
CA ASN A 30 -11.73 -3.09 3.51
C ASN A 30 -10.65 -2.40 4.36
N PHE A 31 -9.56 -1.92 3.75
CA PHE A 31 -8.57 -1.13 4.48
C PHE A 31 -9.16 0.21 4.95
N THR A 32 -8.79 0.65 6.14
CA THR A 32 -9.29 1.87 6.80
C THR A 32 -8.13 2.66 7.42
N GLY A 33 -8.40 3.87 7.91
CA GLY A 33 -7.39 4.76 8.45
C GLY A 33 -6.62 5.53 7.37
N GLU A 34 -5.51 6.13 7.77
CA GLU A 34 -4.71 7.00 6.91
C GLU A 34 -3.64 6.22 6.12
N ILE A 35 -3.21 6.79 4.99
CA ILE A 35 -2.05 6.29 4.26
C ILE A 35 -0.79 6.65 5.08
N PRO A 36 0.07 5.69 5.45
CA PRO A 36 1.28 5.97 6.21
C PRO A 36 2.20 6.94 5.46
N GLU A 37 2.72 7.95 6.14
CA GLU A 37 3.68 8.92 5.57
C GLU A 37 4.90 8.24 4.92
N MET A 38 5.30 7.08 5.45
CA MET A 38 6.36 6.24 4.88
C MET A 38 6.13 5.82 3.42
N PHE A 39 4.91 5.91 2.90
CA PHE A 39 4.64 5.66 1.48
C PHE A 39 5.27 6.71 0.57
N ALA A 40 5.68 7.87 1.10
CA ALA A 40 6.51 8.83 0.38
C ALA A 40 7.85 8.23 -0.09
N ASN A 41 8.33 7.16 0.55
CA ASN A 41 9.56 6.45 0.16
C ASN A 41 9.36 5.47 -1.01
N LEU A 42 8.12 5.29 -1.50
CA LEU A 42 7.82 4.44 -2.65
C LEU A 42 8.12 5.18 -3.96
N THR A 43 9.37 5.61 -4.13
CA THR A 43 9.80 6.50 -5.21
C THR A 43 9.72 5.87 -6.61
N SER A 44 9.68 4.54 -6.70
CA SER A 44 9.53 3.81 -7.97
C SER A 44 8.08 3.47 -8.31
N LEU A 45 7.11 3.84 -7.46
CA LEU A 45 5.70 3.53 -7.65
C LEU A 45 5.16 4.27 -8.88
N LYS A 46 4.49 3.53 -9.76
CA LYS A 46 3.91 4.04 -11.00
C LYS A 46 2.38 4.02 -10.91
N GLU A 47 1.77 4.92 -11.67
CA GLU A 47 0.33 4.94 -11.97
C GLU A 47 -0.13 3.71 -12.77
#